data_AF-A0A923LNP3-F1
#
_entry.id   AF-A0A923LNP3-F1
#
_cell.length_a   1.000
_cell.length_b   1.000
_cell.length_c   1.000
_cell.angle_alpha   90.00
_cell.angle_beta   90.00
_cell.angle_gamma   90.00
#
_symmetry.space_group_name_H-M   'P 1'
#
loop_
_entity.id
_entity.type
_entity.pdbx_description
1 polymer ?
#
loop_
_entity_poly.entity_id
_entity_poly.type
_entity_poly.pdbx_seq_one_letter_code
_entity_poly.pdbx_strand_id
1 'polypeptide(L)'
;MEDMMKFNCKIYLEAEDVAQSRILSTTSYVKNLIANCNNSYISRLQIDDENDLDDFIIRLYAEAEIIEDTVTDEKAAEMLAPHLAELLTEIAQAQSYLDMEGSFQVEYQELKEAYTFKSEQGDSFCDFAEAE
;
A
#
# COMPACT_ATOMS: atom_id res chain seq x y z
N MET A 1 24.80 16.37 -5.55
CA MET A 1 23.39 16.39 -5.13
C MET A 1 23.20 15.07 -4.42
N GLU A 2 22.68 15.10 -3.20
CA GLU A 2 22.46 13.86 -2.45
C GLU A 2 21.32 13.13 -3.14
N ASP A 3 21.62 12.01 -3.78
CA ASP A 3 20.67 11.03 -4.31
C ASP A 3 20.01 10.29 -3.13
N MET A 4 19.51 11.07 -2.16
CA MET A 4 18.84 10.60 -0.97
C MET A 4 17.38 10.34 -1.32
N MET A 5 16.91 9.17 -0.91
CA MET A 5 15.52 8.76 -1.05
C MET A 5 14.86 8.73 0.33
N LYS A 6 13.65 9.29 0.42
CA LYS A 6 12.75 9.03 1.53
C LYS A 6 11.43 8.51 1.02
N PHE A 7 10.98 7.42 1.62
CA PHE A 7 9.68 6.84 1.36
C PHE A 7 9.00 6.53 2.67
N ASN A 8 7.79 7.04 2.83
CA ASN A 8 6.90 6.67 3.91
C ASN A 8 5.58 6.20 3.30
N CYS A 9 5.03 5.09 3.80
CA CYS A 9 3.74 4.60 3.36
C CYS A 9 3.03 3.91 4.50
N LYS A 10 1.72 4.12 4.57
CA LYS A 10 0.79 3.43 5.47
C LYS A 10 -0.46 3.09 4.67
N ILE A 11 -0.84 1.83 4.71
CA ILE A 11 -2.04 1.27 4.06
C ILE A 11 -2.82 0.55 5.14
N TYR A 12 -4.10 0.87 5.26
CA TYR A 12 -5.05 0.20 6.12
C TYR A 12 -6.15 -0.44 5.27
N LEU A 13 -6.49 -1.69 5.59
CA LEU A 13 -7.51 -2.47 4.94
C LEU A 13 -8.42 -3.07 6.01
N GLU A 14 -9.72 -2.81 5.93
CA GLU A 14 -10.69 -3.32 6.89
C GLU A 14 -12.00 -3.77 6.22
N ALA A 15 -12.61 -4.82 6.77
CA ALA A 15 -14.03 -5.09 6.61
C ALA A 15 -14.52 -6.00 7.74
N GLU A 16 -15.80 -5.84 8.06
CA GLU A 16 -16.54 -6.72 8.97
C GLU A 16 -17.42 -7.70 8.17
N ASP A 17 -18.00 -8.69 8.87
CA ASP A 17 -18.89 -9.70 8.28
C ASP A 17 -18.25 -10.51 7.13
N VAL A 18 -16.94 -10.74 7.19
CA VAL A 18 -16.19 -11.46 6.16
C VAL A 18 -15.99 -12.92 6.53
N ALA A 19 -16.38 -13.84 5.64
CA ALA A 19 -16.16 -15.27 5.86
C ALA A 19 -14.66 -15.59 6.07
N GLN A 20 -14.34 -16.45 7.04
CA GLN A 20 -12.95 -16.81 7.38
C GLN A 20 -12.10 -17.24 6.18
N SER A 21 -12.68 -18.03 5.25
CA SER A 21 -11.97 -18.43 4.03
C SER A 21 -11.58 -17.25 3.14
N ARG A 22 -12.45 -16.22 3.08
CA ARG A 22 -12.21 -14.98 2.35
C ARG A 22 -11.12 -14.16 3.03
N ILE A 23 -11.17 -14.00 4.37
CA ILE A 23 -10.12 -13.33 5.16
C ILE A 23 -8.75 -13.93 4.85
N LEU A 24 -8.61 -15.26 4.95
CA LEU A 24 -7.35 -15.96 4.68
C LEU A 24 -6.88 -15.79 3.24
N SER A 25 -7.81 -15.88 2.27
CA SER A 25 -7.48 -15.73 0.85
C SER A 25 -7.03 -14.31 0.49
N THR A 26 -7.66 -13.29 1.05
CA THR A 26 -7.34 -11.89 0.78
C THR A 26 -6.04 -11.48 1.45
N THR A 27 -5.83 -11.91 2.69
CA THR A 27 -4.54 -11.77 3.37
C THR A 27 -3.40 -12.36 2.56
N SER A 28 -3.60 -13.57 2.03
CA SER A 28 -2.60 -14.22 1.17
C SER A 28 -2.42 -13.46 -0.15
N TYR A 29 -3.49 -12.96 -0.76
CA TYR A 29 -3.42 -12.18 -1.99
C TYR A 29 -2.62 -10.89 -1.79
N VAL A 30 -2.96 -10.07 -0.78
CA VAL A 30 -2.28 -8.79 -0.50
C VAL A 30 -0.80 -9.02 -0.17
N LYS A 31 -0.49 -10.01 0.68
CA LYS A 31 0.91 -10.37 1.01
C LYS A 31 1.71 -10.75 -0.24
N ASN A 32 1.14 -11.56 -1.12
CA ASN A 32 1.82 -11.96 -2.36
C ASN A 32 1.95 -10.80 -3.35
N LEU A 33 0.93 -9.96 -3.48
CA LEU A 33 0.93 -8.83 -4.40
C LEU A 33 2.05 -7.84 -4.05
N ILE A 34 2.16 -7.49 -2.76
CA ILE A 34 3.21 -6.61 -2.24
C ILE A 34 4.59 -7.27 -2.40
N ALA A 35 4.76 -8.50 -1.92
CA ALA A 35 6.07 -9.18 -1.92
C ALA A 35 6.63 -9.42 -3.33
N ASN A 36 5.77 -9.56 -4.35
CA ASN A 36 6.16 -9.78 -5.73
C ASN A 36 6.06 -8.51 -6.59
N CYS A 37 5.83 -7.34 -5.99
CA CYS A 37 5.83 -6.08 -6.72
C CYS A 37 7.21 -5.85 -7.35
N ASN A 38 7.22 -5.47 -8.64
CA ASN A 38 8.45 -5.22 -9.39
C ASN A 38 9.16 -3.92 -8.94
N ASN A 39 8.57 -3.14 -8.02
CA ASN A 39 9.20 -2.01 -7.38
C ASN A 39 9.89 -2.46 -6.07
N SER A 40 11.21 -2.23 -5.99
CA SER A 40 12.05 -2.70 -4.87
C SER A 40 11.82 -1.97 -3.55
N TYR A 41 11.10 -0.84 -3.53
CA TYR A 41 10.68 -0.17 -2.29
C TYR A 41 9.32 -0.69 -1.80
N ILE A 42 8.38 -0.91 -2.73
CA ILE A 42 7.03 -1.43 -2.41
C ILE A 42 7.13 -2.83 -1.80
N SER A 43 7.99 -3.69 -2.35
CA SER A 43 8.18 -5.06 -1.81
C SER A 43 8.76 -5.11 -0.39
N ARG A 44 9.17 -3.97 0.17
CA ARG A 44 9.66 -3.84 1.56
C ARG A 44 8.57 -3.39 2.54
N LEU A 45 7.34 -3.14 2.07
CA LEU A 45 6.20 -2.91 2.96
C LEU A 45 6.08 -4.09 3.94
N GLN A 46 6.10 -3.77 5.22
CA GLN A 46 5.86 -4.73 6.29
C GLN A 46 4.36 -4.84 6.48
N ILE A 47 3.86 -6.08 6.54
CA ILE A 47 2.42 -6.34 6.65
C ILE A 47 2.13 -6.93 8.02
N ASP A 48 1.33 -6.22 8.80
CA ASP A 48 0.76 -6.68 10.04
C ASP A 48 -0.64 -7.24 9.82
N ASP A 49 -0.86 -8.42 10.38
CA ASP A 49 -2.06 -9.22 10.21
C ASP A 49 -2.82 -9.23 11.54
N GLU A 50 -3.81 -8.35 11.64
CA GLU A 50 -4.65 -8.17 12.84
C GLU A 50 -6.06 -8.73 12.63
N ASN A 51 -6.21 -9.69 11.71
CA ASN A 51 -7.48 -10.34 11.45
C ASN A 51 -8.08 -11.00 12.70
N ASP A 52 -9.38 -10.85 12.89
CA ASP A 52 -10.16 -11.58 13.88
C ASP A 52 -11.08 -12.58 13.18
N LEU A 53 -10.68 -13.85 13.17
CA LEU A 53 -11.44 -14.90 12.52
C LEU A 53 -12.72 -15.27 13.29
N ASP A 54 -12.75 -15.05 14.60
CA ASP A 54 -13.89 -15.39 15.45
C ASP A 54 -14.98 -14.31 15.31
N ASP A 55 -14.58 -13.05 15.20
CA ASP A 55 -15.48 -11.91 14.99
C ASP A 55 -15.74 -11.60 13.50
N PHE A 56 -15.18 -12.39 12.57
CA PHE A 56 -15.34 -12.23 11.11
C PHE A 56 -14.84 -10.88 10.57
N ILE A 57 -13.74 -10.39 11.15
CA ILE A 57 -13.13 -9.10 10.81
C ILE A 57 -11.80 -9.34 10.10
N ILE A 58 -11.62 -8.71 8.93
CA ILE A 58 -10.32 -8.57 8.29
C ILE A 58 -9.74 -7.21 8.63
N ARG A 59 -8.50 -7.20 9.12
CA ARG A 59 -7.70 -6.00 9.41
C ARG A 59 -6.26 -6.26 9.00
N LEU A 60 -5.81 -5.56 7.98
CA LEU A 60 -4.42 -5.62 7.52
C LEU A 60 -3.83 -4.22 7.51
N TYR A 61 -2.62 -4.11 8.01
CA TYR A 61 -1.82 -2.90 7.92
C TYR A 61 -0.60 -3.20 7.08
N ALA A 62 -0.25 -2.30 6.16
CA ALA A 62 1.02 -2.36 5.46
C ALA A 62 1.75 -1.02 5.59
N GLU A 63 3.00 -1.04 6.02
CA GLU A 63 3.78 0.18 6.18
C GLU A 63 5.25 0.04 5.79
N ALA A 64 5.86 1.17 5.43
CA ALA A 64 7.28 1.30 5.22
C ALA A 64 7.74 2.70 5.61
N GLU A 65 8.88 2.76 6.28
CA GLU A 65 9.65 3.99 6.50
C GLU A 65 11.08 3.69 6.02
N ILE A 66 11.46 4.31 4.91
CA ILE A 66 12.74 4.07 4.23
C ILE A 66 13.44 5.40 4.06
N ILE A 67 14.70 5.44 4.47
CA ILE A 67 15.63 6.54 4.21
C ILE A 67 16.90 5.89 3.65
N GLU A 68 17.26 6.22 2.42
CA GLU A 68 18.50 5.77 1.79
C GLU A 68 19.37 6.97 1.44
N ASP A 69 20.61 6.99 1.95
CA ASP A 69 21.61 8.02 1.61
C ASP A 69 22.22 7.80 0.21
N THR A 70 22.04 6.61 -0.35
CA THR A 70 22.54 6.23 -1.68
C THR A 70 21.55 5.28 -2.32
N VAL A 71 20.79 5.79 -3.28
CA VAL A 71 19.81 5.00 -4.04
C VAL A 71 20.51 3.98 -4.93
N THR A 72 20.14 2.71 -4.76
CA THR A 72 20.68 1.60 -5.57
C THR A 72 19.79 1.22 -6.76
N ASP A 73 18.53 1.68 -6.75
CA ASP A 73 17.53 1.40 -7.78
C ASP A 73 16.80 2.70 -8.15
N GLU A 74 17.46 3.50 -8.99
CA GLU A 74 16.97 4.82 -9.43
C GLU A 74 15.62 4.71 -10.12
N LYS A 75 15.45 3.70 -10.98
CA LYS A 75 14.20 3.50 -11.72
C LYS A 75 13.03 3.18 -10.80
N ALA A 76 13.24 2.37 -9.75
CA ALA A 76 12.21 2.11 -8.77
C ALA A 76 11.88 3.34 -7.92
N ALA A 77 12.85 4.22 -7.65
CA ALA A 77 12.65 5.46 -6.90
C ALA A 77 11.83 6.46 -7.72
N GLU A 78 12.20 6.68 -8.99
CA GLU A 78 11.49 7.57 -9.92
C GLU A 78 10.03 7.15 -10.15
N MET A 79 9.79 5.83 -10.23
CA MET A 79 8.47 5.28 -10.51
C MET A 79 7.70 4.86 -9.26
N LEU A 80 8.15 5.26 -8.05
CA LEU A 80 7.56 4.76 -6.81
C LEU A 80 6.09 5.18 -6.65
N ALA A 81 5.79 6.46 -6.76
CA ALA A 81 4.43 6.98 -6.65
C ALA A 81 3.45 6.35 -7.67
N PRO A 82 3.74 6.31 -8.99
CA PRO A 82 2.82 5.69 -9.94
C PRO A 82 2.67 4.18 -9.74
N HIS A 83 3.74 3.44 -9.40
CA HIS A 83 3.64 2.01 -9.11
C HIS A 83 2.82 1.74 -7.83
N LEU A 84 2.91 2.62 -6.83
CA LEU A 84 2.12 2.49 -5.61
C LEU A 84 0.64 2.80 -5.87
N ALA A 85 0.34 3.82 -6.67
CA ALA A 85 -1.02 4.12 -7.08
C ALA A 85 -1.67 2.96 -7.89
N GLU A 86 -0.89 2.32 -8.76
CA GLU A 86 -1.31 1.13 -9.50
C GLU A 86 -1.60 -0.05 -8.56
N LEU A 87 -0.69 -0.35 -7.62
CA LEU A 87 -0.88 -1.39 -6.60
C LEU A 87 -2.16 -1.16 -5.79
N LEU A 88 -2.35 0.06 -5.27
CA LEU A 88 -3.52 0.42 -4.46
C LEU A 88 -4.82 0.28 -5.27
N THR A 89 -4.80 0.68 -6.54
CA THR A 89 -5.94 0.50 -7.45
C THR A 89 -6.23 -0.98 -7.72
N GLU A 90 -5.20 -1.82 -7.88
CA GLU A 90 -5.37 -3.27 -8.04
C GLU A 90 -5.98 -3.90 -6.79
N ILE A 91 -5.53 -3.50 -5.59
CA ILE A 91 -6.11 -3.98 -4.32
C ILE A 91 -7.59 -3.59 -4.23
N ALA A 92 -7.92 -2.31 -4.47
CA ALA A 92 -9.31 -1.84 -4.47
C ALA A 92 -10.18 -2.63 -5.46
N GLN A 93 -9.69 -2.91 -6.67
CA GLN A 93 -10.43 -3.68 -7.68
C GLN A 93 -10.64 -5.14 -7.28
N ALA A 94 -9.59 -5.81 -6.82
CA ALA A 94 -9.63 -7.25 -6.50
C ALA A 94 -10.36 -7.52 -5.17
N GLN A 95 -10.30 -6.57 -4.24
CA GLN A 95 -10.80 -6.66 -2.88
C GLN A 95 -11.82 -5.55 -2.59
N SER A 96 -12.68 -5.22 -3.56
CA SER A 96 -13.66 -4.13 -3.47
C SER A 96 -14.69 -4.24 -2.34
N TYR A 97 -14.64 -5.31 -1.54
CA TYR A 97 -15.46 -5.47 -0.35
C TYR A 97 -14.78 -4.90 0.91
N LEU A 98 -13.51 -4.50 0.80
CA LEU A 98 -12.75 -3.84 1.85
C LEU A 98 -12.91 -2.33 1.75
N ASP A 99 -12.96 -1.67 2.90
CA ASP A 99 -12.53 -0.29 3.01
C ASP A 99 -11.00 -0.27 2.99
N MET A 100 -10.43 0.65 2.21
CA MET A 100 -9.00 0.89 2.14
C MET A 100 -8.73 2.37 2.35
N GLU A 101 -7.78 2.71 3.20
CA GLU A 101 -7.31 4.08 3.36
C GLU A 101 -5.85 4.14 3.75
N GLY A 102 -5.24 5.30 3.58
CA GLY A 102 -3.87 5.49 3.99
C GLY A 102 -3.21 6.71 3.38
N SER A 103 -1.88 6.68 3.41
CA SER A 103 -1.06 7.75 2.87
C SER A 103 0.30 7.25 2.41
N PHE A 104 0.92 7.99 1.52
CA PHE A 104 2.32 7.81 1.22
C PHE A 104 3.00 9.13 0.88
N GLN A 105 4.30 9.18 1.10
CA GLN A 105 5.16 10.30 0.78
C GLN A 105 6.44 9.77 0.13
N VAL A 106 6.84 10.41 -0.97
CA VAL A 106 8.06 10.11 -1.72
C VAL A 106 8.87 11.40 -1.85
N GLU A 107 10.12 11.39 -1.39
CA GLU A 107 11.11 12.44 -1.66
C GLU A 107 12.30 11.81 -2.39
N TYR A 108 12.54 12.21 -3.64
CA TYR A 108 13.68 11.76 -4.44
C TYR A 108 14.10 12.85 -5.43
N GLN A 109 15.35 13.31 -5.37
CA GLN A 109 15.83 14.41 -6.21
C GLN A 109 14.93 15.66 -6.13
N GLU A 110 14.31 16.08 -7.24
CA GLU A 110 13.35 17.19 -7.30
C GLU A 110 11.91 16.74 -7.03
N LEU A 111 11.65 15.42 -6.99
CA LEU A 111 10.34 14.84 -6.71
C LEU A 111 10.05 14.93 -5.21
N LYS A 112 8.95 15.59 -4.87
CA LYS A 112 8.40 15.59 -3.52
C LYS A 112 6.89 15.50 -3.63
N GLU A 113 6.39 14.30 -3.41
CA GLU A 113 4.98 13.97 -3.56
C GLU A 113 4.47 13.39 -2.25
N ALA A 114 3.27 13.79 -1.86
CA ALA A 114 2.59 13.25 -0.70
C ALA A 114 1.11 13.12 -1.04
N TYR A 115 0.55 11.95 -0.77
CA TYR A 115 -0.83 11.63 -1.08
C TYR A 115 -1.50 10.95 0.10
N THR A 116 -2.78 11.27 0.29
CA THR A 116 -3.73 10.43 1.00
C THR A 116 -4.57 9.68 -0.02
N PHE A 117 -5.06 8.51 0.35
CA PHE A 117 -5.91 7.73 -0.54
C PHE A 117 -7.01 7.02 0.24
N LYS A 118 -8.11 6.76 -0.47
CA LYS A 118 -9.26 6.01 0.05
C LYS A 118 -9.93 5.17 -1.05
N SER A 119 -10.51 4.04 -0.67
CA SER A 119 -11.45 3.26 -1.48
C SER A 119 -12.50 2.73 -0.51
N GLU A 120 -13.78 3.02 -0.76
CA GLU A 120 -14.86 2.54 0.10
C GLU A 120 -15.33 1.15 -0.34
N GLN A 121 -15.92 0.40 0.59
CA GLN A 121 -16.57 -0.86 0.26
C GLN A 121 -17.59 -0.68 -0.88
N GLY A 122 -17.35 -1.41 -1.97
CA GLY A 122 -18.12 -1.40 -3.21
C GLY A 122 -17.39 -0.72 -4.37
N ASP A 123 -16.36 0.09 -4.08
CA ASP A 123 -15.61 0.80 -5.10
C ASP A 123 -14.58 -0.11 -5.76
N SER A 124 -14.43 0.05 -7.08
CA SER A 124 -13.41 -0.63 -7.88
C SER A 124 -12.28 0.33 -8.28
N PHE A 125 -12.12 1.43 -7.55
CA PHE A 125 -11.10 2.44 -7.77
C PHE A 125 -10.62 3.00 -6.43
N CYS A 126 -9.45 3.61 -6.46
CA CYS A 126 -8.88 4.28 -5.31
C CYS A 126 -8.81 5.78 -5.63
N ASP A 127 -9.40 6.59 -4.76
CA ASP A 127 -9.33 8.04 -4.82
C ASP A 127 -8.03 8.51 -4.17
N PHE A 128 -7.36 9.44 -4.83
CA PHE A 128 -6.11 10.03 -4.37
C PHE A 128 -6.29 11.55 -4.20
N ALA A 129 -5.77 12.08 -3.10
CA ALA A 129 -5.70 13.52 -2.85
C ALA A 129 -4.29 13.87 -2.41
N GLU A 130 -3.74 14.98 -2.94
CA GLU A 130 -2.47 15.53 -2.45
C GLU A 130 -2.60 15.88 -0.97
N ALA A 131 -1.61 15.46 -0.18
CA ALA A 131 -1.55 15.80 1.24
C ALA A 131 -0.97 17.22 1.42
N GLU A 132 -1.64 18.06 2.22
CA GLU A 132 -1.21 19.44 2.53
C GLU A 132 0.03 19.50 3.44
#